data_AF-A0A2H0WR33-F1
#
_entry.id   AF-A0A2H0WR33-F1
#
_cell.length_a   1.000
_cell.length_b   1.000
_cell.length_c   1.000
_cell.angle_alpha   90.00
_cell.angle_beta   90.00
_cell.angle_gamma   90.00
#
_symmetry.space_group_name_H-M   'P 1'
#
loop_
_entity.id
_entity.type
_entity.pdbx_description
1 polymer ?
#
loop_
_entity_poly.entity_id
_entity_poly.type
_entity_poly.pdbx_seq_one_letter_code
_entity_poly.pdbx_strand_id
1 'polypeptide(L)'
;DPYDSYQLRLAHTKREGLEVDFDALSSGERVLMALVASVYKTSTDKHFPSLLLLDEVDTSLHPSMMQNLLDVISDIFLSRGVRVILVTHSPTTIALAPDESIYVMNKNGQDRIVKTDKNKALSILTQGFATLDEGIKLFDQISRKKLAVITGGHNTGYIQKAIDYFGPTIKNDVEIISGIESRSGKEQLKVLFEFFIRAPHDNKVVFVWDPDMTAKISDKNNTIPFILEKNQNNKKVTTGIENLFGENLFADEFYIEKPKADGGYHKSLDKNKFKIHILANGTENDFEQFKPLIEKLKELLNNKN
;
A
#
# COMPACT_ATOMS: atom_id res chain seq x y z
N ASP A 1 -33.39 24.92 19.80
CA ASP A 1 -32.94 25.86 18.75
C ASP A 1 -33.90 25.69 17.56
N PRO A 2 -34.43 26.72 16.86
CA PRO A 2 -35.29 26.52 15.68
C PRO A 2 -34.65 25.71 14.53
N TYR A 3 -33.38 25.32 14.67
CA TYR A 3 -32.66 24.42 13.79
C TYR A 3 -32.60 22.95 14.25
N ASP A 4 -33.19 22.57 15.39
CA ASP A 4 -33.18 21.19 15.93
C ASP A 4 -34.09 20.20 15.17
N SER A 5 -34.82 20.65 14.13
CA SER A 5 -35.83 19.82 13.42
C SER A 5 -35.51 19.50 11.96
N TYR A 6 -34.35 19.91 11.43
CA TYR A 6 -33.98 19.63 10.04
C TYR A 6 -32.99 18.47 9.96
N GLN A 7 -33.43 17.34 9.42
CA GLN A 7 -32.59 16.19 9.11
C GLN A 7 -32.33 16.13 7.60
N LEU A 8 -31.07 16.11 7.18
CA LEU A 8 -30.71 15.92 5.78
C LEU A 8 -30.87 14.44 5.42
N ARG A 9 -31.62 14.13 4.36
CA ARG A 9 -31.81 12.77 3.85
C ARG A 9 -31.49 12.70 2.38
N LEU A 10 -30.89 11.59 1.94
CA LEU A 10 -30.59 11.33 0.54
C LEU A 10 -31.62 10.34 -0.01
N ALA A 11 -32.42 10.77 -0.98
CA ALA A 11 -33.40 9.92 -1.65
C ALA A 11 -32.83 9.36 -2.97
N HIS A 12 -32.95 8.05 -3.17
CA HIS A 12 -32.44 7.41 -4.38
C HIS A 12 -33.34 7.71 -5.60
N THR A 13 -32.79 8.37 -6.63
CA THR A 13 -33.57 8.89 -7.78
C THR A 13 -34.21 7.84 -8.68
N LYS A 14 -33.78 6.57 -8.60
CA LYS A 14 -34.32 5.45 -9.42
C LYS A 14 -35.04 4.36 -8.63
N ARG A 15 -35.00 4.41 -7.29
CA ARG A 15 -35.59 3.39 -6.41
C ARG A 15 -36.43 4.14 -5.40
N GLU A 16 -37.71 4.27 -5.69
CA GLU A 16 -38.64 4.96 -4.79
C GLU A 16 -38.64 4.32 -3.40
N GLY A 17 -38.66 5.16 -2.36
CA GLY A 17 -38.66 4.74 -0.96
C GLY A 17 -37.30 4.34 -0.38
N LEU A 18 -36.23 4.28 -1.17
CA LEU A 18 -34.88 4.09 -0.65
C LEU A 18 -34.30 5.43 -0.19
N GLU A 19 -34.29 5.63 1.12
CA GLU A 19 -33.64 6.76 1.79
C GLU A 19 -32.33 6.29 2.45
N VAL A 20 -31.28 7.10 2.29
CA VAL A 20 -30.00 6.91 2.94
C VAL A 20 -29.81 8.01 3.98
N ASP A 21 -29.52 7.59 5.21
CA ASP A 21 -29.15 8.52 6.28
C ASP A 21 -27.78 9.14 5.97
N PHE A 22 -27.64 10.45 6.20
CA PHE A 22 -26.38 11.14 5.97
C PHE A 22 -25.24 10.57 6.83
N ASP A 23 -25.57 10.07 8.03
CA ASP A 23 -24.60 9.45 8.93
C ASP A 23 -24.08 8.10 8.41
N ALA A 24 -24.81 7.46 7.49
CA ALA A 24 -24.41 6.21 6.86
C ALA A 24 -23.37 6.41 5.73
N LEU A 25 -23.09 7.65 5.34
CA LEU A 25 -22.09 7.96 4.31
C LEU A 25 -20.65 7.72 4.81
N SER A 26 -19.81 7.21 3.92
CA SER A 26 -18.36 7.22 4.12
C SER A 26 -17.83 8.65 4.29
N SER A 27 -16.66 8.80 4.92
CA SER A 27 -16.06 10.13 5.09
C SER A 27 -15.81 10.84 3.75
N GLY A 28 -15.48 10.08 2.70
CA GLY A 28 -15.31 10.61 1.35
C GLY A 28 -16.62 11.08 0.70
N GLU A 29 -17.72 10.34 0.86
CA GLU A 29 -19.04 10.77 0.39
C GLU A 29 -19.51 12.03 1.10
N ARG A 30 -19.22 12.18 2.40
CA ARG A 30 -19.54 13.40 3.15
C ARG A 30 -18.80 14.63 2.60
N VAL A 31 -17.54 14.49 2.19
CA VAL A 31 -16.78 15.57 1.55
C VAL A 31 -17.41 15.97 0.22
N LEU A 32 -17.74 14.99 -0.63
CA LEU A 32 -18.43 15.25 -1.90
C LEU A 32 -19.77 15.96 -1.68
N MET A 33 -20.56 15.53 -0.70
CA MET A 33 -21.83 16.18 -0.34
C MET A 33 -21.61 17.60 0.18
N ALA A 34 -20.58 17.84 0.99
CA ALA A 34 -20.24 19.19 1.45
C ALA A 34 -19.86 20.12 0.29
N LEU A 35 -19.12 19.61 -0.70
CA LEU A 35 -18.80 20.35 -1.93
C LEU A 35 -20.06 20.66 -2.74
N VAL A 36 -20.94 19.67 -2.95
CA VAL A 36 -22.23 19.88 -3.65
C VAL A 36 -23.09 20.91 -2.91
N ALA A 37 -23.19 20.82 -1.58
CA ALA A 37 -23.93 21.79 -0.77
C ALA A 37 -23.34 23.20 -0.88
N SER A 38 -22.01 23.33 -0.95
CA SER A 38 -21.35 24.62 -1.17
C SER A 38 -21.73 25.21 -2.54
N VAL A 39 -21.80 24.38 -3.58
CA VAL A 39 -22.20 24.79 -4.94
C VAL A 39 -23.68 25.19 -4.99
N TYR A 40 -24.54 24.49 -4.26
CA TYR A 40 -25.96 24.83 -4.18
C TYR A 40 -26.17 26.17 -3.47
N LYS A 41 -25.52 26.38 -2.32
CA LYS A 41 -25.59 27.64 -1.56
C LYS A 41 -25.06 28.84 -2.37
N THR A 42 -23.99 28.64 -3.13
CA THR A 42 -23.43 29.70 -3.96
C THR A 42 -24.35 30.06 -5.14
N SER A 43 -25.20 29.13 -5.59
CA SER A 43 -26.22 29.39 -6.61
C SER A 43 -27.39 30.25 -6.10
N THR A 44 -27.69 30.22 -4.79
CA THR A 44 -28.69 31.08 -4.15
C THR A 44 -28.13 32.44 -3.75
N ASP A 45 -26.90 32.47 -3.22
CA ASP A 45 -26.33 33.68 -2.60
C ASP A 45 -25.45 34.50 -3.58
N LYS A 46 -25.24 34.00 -4.82
CA LYS A 46 -24.37 34.56 -5.88
C LYS A 46 -22.90 34.80 -5.48
N HIS A 47 -22.48 34.34 -4.31
CA HIS A 47 -21.12 34.45 -3.83
C HIS A 47 -20.43 33.09 -4.00
N PHE A 48 -19.60 32.96 -5.04
CA PHE A 48 -18.78 31.78 -5.28
C PHE A 48 -17.39 31.98 -4.67
N PRO A 49 -16.78 30.97 -4.00
CA PRO A 49 -15.44 31.13 -3.42
C PRO A 49 -14.39 31.43 -4.49
N SER A 50 -13.40 32.26 -4.18
CA SER A 50 -12.28 32.54 -5.10
C SER A 50 -11.11 31.56 -4.95
N LEU A 51 -11.09 30.78 -3.87
CA LEU A 51 -10.08 29.78 -3.54
C LEU A 51 -10.72 28.62 -2.76
N LEU A 52 -10.39 27.39 -3.14
CA LEU A 52 -10.73 26.16 -2.45
C LEU A 52 -9.44 25.48 -2.00
N LEU A 53 -9.33 25.18 -0.70
CA LEU A 53 -8.21 24.47 -0.10
C LEU A 53 -8.70 23.10 0.37
N LEU A 54 -8.09 22.03 -0.13
CA LEU A 54 -8.42 20.65 0.19
C LEU A 54 -7.19 19.97 0.77
N ASP A 55 -7.29 19.50 2.00
CA ASP A 55 -6.19 18.86 2.72
C ASP A 55 -6.54 17.39 2.96
N GLU A 56 -5.80 16.47 2.30
CA GLU A 56 -5.92 15.01 2.47
C GLU A 56 -7.37 14.46 2.38
N VAL A 57 -8.20 15.13 1.58
CA VAL A 57 -9.62 14.78 1.39
C VAL A 57 -9.83 13.41 0.71
N ASP A 58 -8.75 12.84 0.21
CA ASP A 58 -8.68 11.59 -0.55
C ASP A 58 -8.25 10.38 0.28
N THR A 59 -7.87 10.57 1.54
CA THR A 59 -7.37 9.51 2.45
C THR A 59 -8.34 8.33 2.60
N SER A 60 -9.64 8.55 2.43
CA SER A 60 -10.67 7.50 2.50
C SER A 60 -11.38 7.20 1.18
N LEU A 61 -11.00 7.86 0.08
CA LEU A 61 -11.69 7.75 -1.20
C LEU A 61 -11.23 6.53 -1.99
N HIS A 62 -12.21 5.79 -2.53
CA HIS A 62 -11.94 4.82 -3.60
C HIS A 62 -11.41 5.56 -4.85
N PRO A 63 -10.49 4.99 -5.66
CA PRO A 63 -9.99 5.65 -6.87
C PRO A 63 -11.06 6.22 -7.81
N SER A 64 -12.16 5.49 -8.02
CA SER A 64 -13.30 5.99 -8.82
C SER A 64 -13.99 7.21 -8.21
N MET A 65 -14.06 7.31 -6.88
CA MET A 65 -14.61 8.47 -6.20
C MET A 65 -13.64 9.64 -6.21
N MET A 66 -12.33 9.37 -6.22
CA MET A 66 -11.31 10.40 -6.40
C MET A 66 -11.39 11.01 -7.81
N GLN A 67 -11.58 10.17 -8.84
CA GLN A 67 -11.86 10.67 -10.19
C GLN A 67 -13.10 11.57 -10.20
N ASN A 68 -14.22 11.12 -9.61
CA ASN A 68 -15.42 11.95 -9.50
C ASN A 68 -15.17 13.28 -8.75
N LEU A 69 -14.35 13.27 -7.70
CA LEU A 69 -13.97 14.49 -6.98
C LEU A 69 -13.16 15.44 -7.88
N LEU A 70 -12.18 14.92 -8.64
CA LEU A 70 -11.41 15.72 -9.60
C LEU A 70 -12.30 16.28 -10.71
N ASP A 71 -13.25 15.50 -11.21
CA ASP A 71 -14.21 15.93 -12.22
C ASP A 71 -15.10 17.06 -11.67
N VAL A 72 -15.60 16.93 -10.44
CA VAL A 72 -16.35 18.00 -9.76
C VAL A 72 -15.51 19.26 -9.59
N ILE A 73 -14.24 19.13 -9.18
CA ILE A 73 -13.31 20.25 -9.06
C ILE A 73 -13.15 20.96 -10.42
N SER A 74 -12.91 20.19 -11.48
CA SER A 74 -12.74 20.71 -12.84
C SER A 74 -14.01 21.41 -13.35
N ASP A 75 -15.12 20.68 -13.38
CA ASP A 75 -16.31 21.08 -14.11
C ASP A 75 -17.11 22.16 -13.39
N ILE A 76 -17.00 22.23 -12.06
CA ILE A 76 -17.81 23.12 -11.24
C ILE A 76 -17.00 24.30 -10.69
N PHE A 77 -15.80 24.03 -10.17
CA PHE A 77 -15.01 25.07 -9.50
C PHE A 77 -14.07 25.77 -10.48
N LEU A 78 -13.23 25.02 -11.21
CA LEU A 78 -12.28 25.62 -12.16
C LEU A 78 -13.02 26.35 -13.29
N SER A 79 -14.11 25.79 -13.82
CA SER A 79 -14.94 26.42 -14.87
C SER A 79 -15.53 27.78 -14.48
N ARG A 80 -15.66 28.04 -13.16
CA ARG A 80 -16.16 29.30 -12.59
C ARG A 80 -15.05 30.22 -12.08
N GLY A 81 -13.79 29.92 -12.40
CA GLY A 81 -12.64 30.73 -12.03
C GLY A 81 -12.17 30.56 -10.59
N VAL A 82 -12.64 29.52 -9.89
CA VAL A 82 -12.13 29.20 -8.55
C VAL A 82 -10.75 28.60 -8.67
N ARG A 83 -9.80 29.08 -7.86
CA ARG A 83 -8.50 28.44 -7.73
C ARG A 83 -8.61 27.29 -6.73
N VAL A 84 -8.05 26.13 -7.06
CA VAL A 84 -8.08 24.97 -6.16
C VAL A 84 -6.66 24.56 -5.82
N ILE A 85 -6.38 24.38 -4.52
CA ILE A 85 -5.16 23.77 -4.02
C ILE A 85 -5.55 22.51 -3.28
N LEU A 86 -5.05 21.37 -3.75
CA LEU A 86 -5.24 20.07 -3.13
C LEU A 86 -3.88 19.55 -2.65
N VAL A 87 -3.80 19.19 -1.37
CA VAL A 87 -2.62 18.56 -0.76
C VAL A 87 -2.93 17.08 -0.53
N THR A 88 -1.99 16.21 -0.89
CA THR A 88 -2.18 14.76 -0.82
C THR A 88 -0.85 14.02 -0.66
N HIS A 89 -0.91 12.89 0.05
CA HIS A 89 0.14 11.87 0.07
C HIS A 89 -0.17 10.66 -0.84
N SER A 90 -1.30 10.67 -1.55
CA SER A 90 -1.79 9.57 -2.37
C SER A 90 -1.16 9.55 -3.76
N PRO A 91 -0.44 8.47 -4.13
CA PRO A 91 0.03 8.28 -5.51
C PRO A 91 -1.13 8.24 -6.52
N THR A 92 -2.31 7.76 -6.10
CA THR A 92 -3.48 7.66 -6.98
C THR A 92 -4.02 9.02 -7.36
N THR A 93 -4.06 9.95 -6.42
CA THR A 93 -4.52 11.32 -6.69
C THR A 93 -3.57 12.02 -7.66
N ILE A 94 -2.26 11.84 -7.48
CA ILE A 94 -1.25 12.33 -8.44
C ILE A 94 -1.40 11.68 -9.82
N ALA A 95 -1.69 10.37 -9.89
CA ALA A 95 -1.86 9.67 -11.16
C ALA A 95 -3.05 10.19 -11.97
N LEU A 96 -4.18 10.47 -11.28
CA LEU A 96 -5.42 10.95 -11.90
C LEU A 96 -5.44 12.47 -12.13
N ALA A 97 -4.62 13.24 -11.40
CA ALA A 97 -4.57 14.69 -11.53
C ALA A 97 -3.99 15.15 -12.90
N PRO A 98 -4.38 16.32 -13.41
CA PRO A 98 -3.78 16.91 -14.61
C PRO A 98 -2.27 17.16 -14.47
N ASP A 99 -1.51 16.89 -15.52
CA ASP A 99 -0.03 16.97 -15.51
C ASP A 99 0.47 18.38 -15.14
N GLU A 100 -0.24 19.41 -15.56
CA GLU A 100 0.11 20.82 -15.33
C GLU A 100 -0.10 21.28 -13.87
N SER A 101 -0.85 20.50 -13.08
CA SER A 101 -1.24 20.82 -11.70
C SER A 101 -0.32 20.23 -10.63
N ILE A 102 0.76 19.54 -11.02
CA ILE A 102 1.60 18.78 -10.09
C ILE A 102 2.74 19.63 -9.51
N TYR A 103 2.79 19.70 -8.19
CA TYR A 103 3.85 20.34 -7.41
C TYR A 103 4.29 19.42 -6.27
N VAL A 104 5.57 19.48 -5.92
CA VAL A 104 6.14 18.79 -4.75
C VAL A 104 6.44 19.80 -3.66
N MET A 105 6.03 19.48 -2.43
CA MET A 105 6.42 20.22 -1.24
C MET A 105 7.66 19.59 -0.59
N ASN A 106 8.76 20.34 -0.53
CA ASN A 106 10.01 19.93 0.10
C ASN A 106 10.04 20.34 1.58
N LYS A 107 10.58 19.45 2.43
CA LYS A 107 10.70 19.69 3.88
C LYS A 107 11.66 20.84 4.21
N ASN A 108 12.75 20.96 3.46
CA ASN A 108 13.84 21.92 3.68
C ASN A 108 14.26 22.58 2.36
N GLY A 109 14.94 23.72 2.44
CA GLY A 109 15.46 24.47 1.29
C GLY A 109 14.68 25.74 0.97
N GLN A 110 15.22 26.58 0.08
CA GLN A 110 14.57 27.82 -0.35
C GLN A 110 13.35 27.53 -1.26
N ASP A 111 13.44 26.48 -2.08
CA ASP A 111 12.37 26.06 -2.98
C ASP A 111 11.44 25.05 -2.31
N ARG A 112 10.56 25.55 -1.44
CA ARG A 112 9.62 24.71 -0.68
C ARG A 112 8.53 24.07 -1.54
N ILE A 113 8.07 24.72 -2.60
CA ILE A 113 7.03 24.19 -3.50
C ILE A 113 7.56 24.31 -4.92
N VAL A 114 7.75 23.16 -5.58
CA VAL A 114 8.41 23.10 -6.88
C VAL A 114 7.51 22.40 -7.88
N LYS A 115 7.28 23.02 -9.03
CA LYS A 115 6.57 22.37 -10.14
C LYS A 115 7.38 21.16 -10.60
N THR A 116 6.71 20.03 -10.80
CA THR A 116 7.36 18.80 -11.22
C THR A 116 6.51 18.06 -12.23
N ASP A 117 7.11 17.16 -12.99
CA ASP A 117 6.34 16.21 -13.79
C ASP A 117 5.70 15.12 -12.90
N LYS A 118 4.61 14.54 -13.41
CA LYS A 118 3.83 13.50 -12.74
C LYS A 118 4.68 12.28 -12.37
N ASN A 119 5.59 11.84 -13.25
CA ASN A 119 6.43 10.66 -13.02
C ASN A 119 7.38 10.88 -11.84
N LYS A 120 8.00 12.05 -11.74
CA LYS A 120 8.86 12.41 -10.61
C LYS A 120 8.07 12.55 -9.31
N ALA A 121 6.86 13.10 -9.34
CA ALA A 121 5.99 13.15 -8.16
C ALA A 121 5.58 11.74 -7.69
N LEU A 122 5.16 10.87 -8.63
CA LEU A 122 4.88 9.47 -8.35
C LEU A 122 6.12 8.76 -7.80
N SER A 123 7.30 8.99 -8.38
CA SER A 123 8.56 8.47 -7.87
C SER A 123 8.85 8.94 -6.45
N ILE A 124 8.53 10.17 -6.07
CA ILE A 124 8.75 10.66 -4.70
C ILE A 124 7.79 9.96 -3.74
N LEU A 125 6.50 9.89 -4.07
CA LEU A 125 5.48 9.27 -3.22
C LEU A 125 5.64 7.75 -3.12
N THR A 126 6.15 7.11 -4.16
CA THR A 126 6.42 5.67 -4.22
C THR A 126 7.88 5.31 -3.97
N GLN A 127 8.72 6.26 -3.56
CA GLN A 127 10.16 6.06 -3.34
C GLN A 127 10.91 5.39 -4.52
N GLY A 128 10.52 5.69 -5.76
CA GLY A 128 11.13 5.20 -6.99
C GLY A 128 10.33 4.10 -7.70
N PHE A 129 9.47 3.37 -6.97
CA PHE A 129 8.77 2.21 -7.51
C PHE A 129 7.83 2.51 -8.68
N ALA A 130 7.32 3.74 -8.79
CA ALA A 130 6.47 4.19 -9.89
C ALA A 130 7.21 5.07 -10.91
N THR A 131 8.56 5.05 -10.96
CA THR A 131 9.24 5.57 -12.16
C THR A 131 8.86 4.72 -13.37
N LEU A 132 8.77 5.31 -14.57
CA LEU A 132 8.32 4.58 -15.76
C LEU A 132 9.20 3.35 -16.05
N ASP A 133 10.52 3.48 -15.94
CA ASP A 133 11.46 2.38 -16.22
C ASP A 133 11.45 1.27 -15.15
N GLU A 134 11.39 1.62 -13.86
CA GLU A 134 11.34 0.62 -12.78
C GLU A 134 9.94 0.00 -12.69
N GLY A 135 8.89 0.80 -12.89
CA GLY A 135 7.51 0.35 -13.00
C GLY A 135 7.32 -0.63 -14.15
N ILE A 136 7.83 -0.33 -15.37
CA ILE A 136 7.78 -1.25 -16.51
C ILE A 136 8.49 -2.57 -16.16
N LYS A 137 9.67 -2.54 -15.52
CA LYS A 137 10.36 -3.77 -15.11
C LYS A 137 9.58 -4.58 -14.08
N LEU A 138 8.97 -3.90 -13.11
CA LEU A 138 8.15 -4.54 -12.09
C LEU A 138 6.90 -5.17 -12.69
N PHE A 139 6.17 -4.43 -13.53
CA PHE A 139 4.99 -4.95 -14.22
C PHE A 139 5.35 -6.08 -15.20
N ASP A 140 6.47 -5.97 -15.92
CA ASP A 140 6.99 -7.07 -16.75
C ASP A 140 7.20 -8.33 -15.92
N GLN A 141 7.90 -8.24 -14.78
CA GLN A 141 8.10 -9.38 -13.88
C GLN A 141 6.77 -9.97 -13.39
N ILE A 142 5.81 -9.13 -13.03
CA ILE A 142 4.49 -9.56 -12.57
C ILE A 142 3.71 -10.29 -13.67
N SER A 143 3.83 -9.83 -14.91
CA SER A 143 3.16 -10.42 -16.06
C SER A 143 3.80 -11.73 -16.55
N ARG A 144 5.04 -12.06 -16.16
CA ARG A 144 5.76 -13.26 -16.63
C ARG A 144 5.10 -14.57 -16.23
N LYS A 145 4.46 -14.61 -15.06
CA LYS A 145 3.87 -15.84 -14.50
C LYS A 145 2.47 -15.57 -13.96
N LYS A 146 1.72 -16.65 -13.72
CA LYS A 146 0.32 -16.58 -13.29
C LYS A 146 0.13 -15.87 -11.95
N LEU A 147 1.13 -15.95 -11.07
CA LEU A 147 1.10 -15.35 -9.75
C LEU A 147 2.46 -14.72 -9.43
N ALA A 148 2.45 -13.49 -8.93
CA ALA A 148 3.63 -12.79 -8.45
C ALA A 148 3.65 -12.73 -6.91
N VAL A 149 4.83 -12.80 -6.31
CA VAL A 149 5.05 -12.66 -4.86
C VAL A 149 6.01 -11.50 -4.61
N ILE A 150 5.57 -10.55 -3.80
CA ILE A 150 6.35 -9.39 -3.36
C ILE A 150 6.54 -9.50 -1.85
N THR A 151 7.74 -9.30 -1.34
CA THR A 151 8.02 -9.33 0.10
C THR A 151 8.96 -8.21 0.52
N GLY A 152 8.94 -7.87 1.80
CA GLY A 152 9.77 -6.82 2.37
C GLY A 152 11.20 -7.28 2.60
N GLY A 153 12.15 -6.35 2.50
CA GLY A 153 13.55 -6.60 2.77
C GLY A 153 14.14 -7.75 1.95
N HIS A 154 15.12 -8.45 2.51
CA HIS A 154 15.87 -9.52 1.84
C HIS A 154 15.29 -10.92 2.08
N ASN A 155 13.96 -11.04 2.00
CA ASN A 155 13.22 -12.25 2.34
C ASN A 155 13.01 -13.22 1.15
N THR A 156 13.25 -12.75 -0.08
CA THR A 156 13.01 -13.49 -1.34
C THR A 156 13.64 -14.88 -1.35
N GLY A 157 14.88 -15.00 -0.86
CA GLY A 157 15.58 -16.29 -0.78
C GLY A 157 14.91 -17.31 0.14
N TYR A 158 14.36 -16.89 1.28
CA TYR A 158 13.65 -17.80 2.18
C TYR A 158 12.37 -18.34 1.55
N ILE A 159 11.60 -17.46 0.90
CA ILE A 159 10.37 -17.84 0.22
C ILE A 159 10.67 -18.77 -0.95
N GLN A 160 11.72 -18.49 -1.74
CA GLN A 160 12.12 -19.36 -2.84
C GLN A 160 12.50 -20.76 -2.33
N LYS A 161 13.29 -20.83 -1.26
CA LYS A 161 13.69 -22.11 -0.66
C LYS A 161 12.48 -22.88 -0.08
N ALA A 162 11.51 -22.18 0.50
CA ALA A 162 10.25 -22.78 0.95
C ALA A 162 9.39 -23.32 -0.21
N ILE A 163 9.31 -22.61 -1.34
CA ILE A 163 8.65 -23.12 -2.56
C ILE A 163 9.38 -24.37 -3.07
N ASP A 164 10.71 -24.38 -3.06
CA ASP A 164 11.49 -25.54 -3.50
C ASP A 164 11.21 -26.78 -2.65
N TYR A 165 11.01 -26.62 -1.34
CA TYR A 165 10.66 -27.72 -0.44
C TYR A 165 9.19 -28.17 -0.54
N PHE A 166 8.23 -27.24 -0.42
CA PHE A 166 6.83 -27.60 -0.20
C PHE A 166 5.92 -27.37 -1.42
N GLY A 167 6.41 -26.64 -2.42
CA GLY A 167 5.66 -26.25 -3.62
C GLY A 167 6.38 -26.49 -4.94
N PRO A 168 7.12 -27.60 -5.15
CA PRO A 168 7.86 -27.81 -6.40
C PRO A 168 6.95 -27.79 -7.64
N THR A 169 5.67 -28.16 -7.49
CA THR A 169 4.67 -28.14 -8.56
C THR A 169 4.25 -26.74 -9.00
N ILE A 170 4.31 -25.74 -8.11
CA ILE A 170 3.92 -24.35 -8.40
C ILE A 170 5.12 -23.46 -8.76
N LYS A 171 6.35 -23.97 -8.66
CA LYS A 171 7.60 -23.22 -8.86
C LYS A 171 7.65 -22.47 -10.20
N ASN A 172 7.12 -23.07 -11.26
CA ASN A 172 7.11 -22.47 -12.61
C ASN A 172 5.97 -21.46 -12.81
N ASP A 173 4.95 -21.48 -11.94
CA ASP A 173 3.78 -20.61 -12.02
C ASP A 173 3.85 -19.40 -11.08
N VAL A 174 4.83 -19.39 -10.16
CA VAL A 174 5.07 -18.29 -9.21
C VAL A 174 6.33 -17.51 -9.58
N GLU A 175 6.21 -16.19 -9.69
CA GLU A 175 7.35 -15.26 -9.80
C GLU A 175 7.59 -14.58 -8.46
N ILE A 176 8.78 -14.76 -7.87
CA ILE A 176 9.19 -13.95 -6.72
C ILE A 176 9.90 -12.70 -7.24
N ILE A 177 9.31 -11.54 -6.97
CA ILE A 177 9.86 -10.26 -7.39
C ILE A 177 11.11 -9.96 -6.58
N SER A 178 12.24 -9.84 -7.27
CA SER A 178 13.57 -9.56 -6.71
C SER A 178 14.17 -8.30 -7.36
N GLY A 179 15.19 -7.72 -6.73
CA GLY A 179 15.82 -6.47 -7.15
C GLY A 179 15.20 -5.22 -6.50
N ILE A 180 14.22 -5.40 -5.62
CA ILE A 180 13.52 -4.34 -4.88
C ILE A 180 13.80 -4.38 -3.37
N GLU A 181 14.61 -5.32 -2.89
CA GLU A 181 14.79 -5.65 -1.47
C GLU A 181 15.34 -4.47 -0.65
N SER A 182 16.27 -3.69 -1.22
CA SER A 182 16.84 -2.52 -0.54
C SER A 182 15.85 -1.35 -0.41
N ARG A 183 14.71 -1.44 -1.10
CA ARG A 183 13.68 -0.40 -1.15
C ARG A 183 12.33 -0.89 -0.61
N SER A 184 12.19 -2.17 -0.25
CA SER A 184 10.94 -2.75 0.26
C SER A 184 10.92 -2.88 1.80
N GLY A 185 11.42 -1.88 2.52
CA GLY A 185 11.20 -1.79 3.97
C GLY A 185 9.71 -1.78 4.33
N LYS A 186 9.37 -1.98 5.61
CA LYS A 186 7.96 -2.15 6.06
C LYS A 186 7.00 -1.07 5.53
N GLU A 187 7.38 0.21 5.65
CA GLU A 187 6.56 1.33 5.15
C GLU A 187 6.52 1.38 3.63
N GLN A 188 7.63 1.06 2.95
CA GLN A 188 7.69 1.05 1.50
C GLN A 188 6.87 -0.08 0.88
N LEU A 189 6.91 -1.27 1.47
CA LEU A 189 6.08 -2.39 1.07
C LEU A 189 4.59 -2.03 1.20
N LYS A 190 4.23 -1.22 2.21
CA LYS A 190 2.88 -0.70 2.42
C LYS A 190 2.47 0.28 1.32
N VAL A 191 3.32 1.24 0.99
CA VAL A 191 3.07 2.15 -0.14
C VAL A 191 2.91 1.37 -1.44
N LEU A 192 3.75 0.36 -1.69
CA LEU A 192 3.68 -0.46 -2.88
C LEU A 192 2.38 -1.30 -2.91
N PHE A 193 2.01 -1.93 -1.80
CA PHE A 193 0.75 -2.63 -1.67
C PHE A 193 -0.45 -1.71 -1.95
N GLU A 194 -0.44 -0.51 -1.37
CA GLU A 194 -1.46 0.53 -1.58
C GLU A 194 -1.56 1.00 -3.03
N PHE A 195 -0.45 1.00 -3.76
CA PHE A 195 -0.43 1.24 -5.20
C PHE A 195 -1.11 0.08 -5.95
N PHE A 196 -0.73 -1.18 -5.69
CA PHE A 196 -1.26 -2.35 -6.39
C PHE A 196 -2.76 -2.60 -6.14
N ILE A 197 -3.29 -2.30 -4.95
CA ILE A 197 -4.73 -2.39 -4.70
C ILE A 197 -5.55 -1.34 -5.49
N ARG A 198 -4.89 -0.35 -6.11
CA ARG A 198 -5.51 0.76 -6.87
C ARG A 198 -5.16 0.74 -8.35
N ALA A 199 -3.97 0.29 -8.74
CA ALA A 199 -3.48 0.25 -10.11
C ALA A 199 -4.03 -0.96 -10.86
N PRO A 200 -4.61 -0.82 -12.06
CA PRO A 200 -5.18 -1.95 -12.80
C PRO A 200 -4.10 -3.00 -13.14
N HIS A 201 -4.37 -4.26 -12.82
CA HIS A 201 -3.55 -5.41 -13.22
C HIS A 201 -4.35 -6.71 -13.20
N ASP A 202 -4.02 -7.62 -14.12
CA ASP A 202 -4.78 -8.87 -14.31
C ASP A 202 -4.20 -10.03 -13.48
N ASN A 203 -2.88 -10.02 -13.24
CA ASN A 203 -2.18 -11.10 -12.56
C ASN A 203 -2.42 -11.03 -11.04
N LYS A 204 -2.52 -12.18 -10.38
CA LYS A 204 -2.59 -12.22 -8.92
C LYS A 204 -1.24 -11.83 -8.33
N VAL A 205 -1.23 -10.84 -7.44
CA VAL A 205 -0.03 -10.35 -6.75
C VAL A 205 -0.18 -10.57 -5.25
N VAL A 206 0.69 -11.38 -4.66
CA VAL A 206 0.69 -11.69 -3.22
C VAL A 206 1.77 -10.90 -2.52
N PHE A 207 1.38 -10.05 -1.57
CA PHE A 207 2.31 -9.33 -0.70
C PHE A 207 2.52 -10.10 0.60
N VAL A 208 3.73 -10.60 0.81
CA VAL A 208 4.11 -11.39 1.99
C VAL A 208 4.74 -10.48 3.04
N TRP A 209 4.11 -10.44 4.20
CA TRP A 209 4.48 -9.60 5.34
C TRP A 209 5.13 -10.42 6.46
N ASP A 210 6.04 -9.76 7.18
CA ASP A 210 6.63 -10.32 8.38
C ASP A 210 5.58 -10.55 9.48
N PRO A 211 5.80 -11.49 10.42
CA PRO A 211 4.85 -11.81 11.49
C PRO A 211 4.55 -10.68 12.48
N ASP A 212 5.34 -9.61 12.46
CA ASP A 212 5.19 -8.43 13.31
C ASP A 212 4.40 -7.29 12.64
N MET A 213 3.76 -7.59 11.50
CA MET A 213 2.84 -6.66 10.84
C MET A 213 1.51 -6.57 11.60
N THR A 214 1.04 -5.34 11.84
CA THR A 214 -0.16 -5.05 12.64
C THR A 214 -1.25 -4.31 11.88
N ALA A 215 -0.98 -3.87 10.64
CA ALA A 215 -1.99 -3.13 9.87
C ALA A 215 -3.10 -4.07 9.39
N LYS A 216 -4.35 -3.58 9.46
CA LYS A 216 -5.50 -4.25 8.85
C LYS A 216 -5.48 -3.98 7.35
N ILE A 217 -5.11 -4.98 6.57
CA ILE A 217 -5.06 -4.94 5.11
C ILE A 217 -5.95 -6.03 4.55
N SER A 218 -6.73 -5.71 3.52
CA SER A 218 -7.63 -6.65 2.84
C SER A 218 -7.22 -6.84 1.40
N ASP A 219 -7.59 -7.97 0.81
CA ASP A 219 -7.42 -8.22 -0.61
C ASP A 219 -8.28 -7.27 -1.44
N LYS A 220 -7.73 -6.82 -2.57
CA LYS A 220 -8.44 -5.97 -3.53
C LYS A 220 -7.69 -5.96 -4.85
N ASN A 221 -8.44 -5.91 -5.97
CA ASN A 221 -7.86 -5.72 -7.31
C ASN A 221 -6.72 -6.70 -7.57
N ASN A 222 -6.99 -8.01 -7.47
CA ASN A 222 -6.01 -9.10 -7.61
C ASN A 222 -4.76 -9.01 -6.71
N THR A 223 -4.76 -8.13 -5.71
CA THR A 223 -3.66 -7.91 -4.78
C THR A 223 -4.04 -8.51 -3.43
N ILE A 224 -3.30 -9.53 -3.00
CA ILE A 224 -3.62 -10.32 -1.81
C ILE A 224 -2.54 -10.10 -0.75
N PRO A 225 -2.87 -9.59 0.44
CA PRO A 225 -1.93 -9.59 1.55
C PRO A 225 -1.85 -10.97 2.20
N PHE A 226 -0.64 -11.41 2.56
CA PHE A 226 -0.39 -12.62 3.34
C PHE A 226 0.56 -12.30 4.49
N ILE A 227 0.10 -12.40 5.73
CA ILE A 227 0.92 -12.17 6.92
C ILE A 227 1.43 -13.53 7.39
N LEU A 228 2.75 -13.68 7.50
CA LEU A 228 3.36 -14.91 8.00
C LEU A 228 2.99 -15.13 9.47
N GLU A 229 2.72 -16.38 9.83
CA GLU A 229 2.34 -16.74 11.20
C GLU A 229 3.54 -16.67 12.13
N LYS A 230 3.32 -16.09 13.31
CA LYS A 230 4.36 -15.97 14.33
C LYS A 230 4.65 -17.34 14.94
N ASN A 231 5.91 -17.76 14.92
CA ASN A 231 6.36 -18.94 15.65
C ASN A 231 6.45 -18.61 17.14
N GLN A 232 5.45 -19.06 17.91
CA GLN A 232 5.36 -18.84 19.36
C GLN A 232 6.47 -19.55 20.15
N ASN A 233 7.11 -20.55 19.56
CA ASN A 233 8.23 -21.26 20.18
C ASN A 233 9.54 -20.47 20.06
N ASN A 234 9.64 -19.50 19.15
CA ASN A 234 10.81 -18.64 19.00
C ASN A 234 10.71 -17.37 19.85
N LYS A 235 11.30 -17.43 21.05
CA LYS A 235 11.46 -16.35 22.03
C LYS A 235 12.80 -15.62 21.88
N LYS A 236 13.80 -16.22 21.23
CA LYS A 236 15.09 -15.57 20.92
C LYS A 236 14.97 -14.45 19.87
N VAL A 237 14.23 -14.69 18.81
CA VAL A 237 14.03 -13.76 17.69
C VAL A 237 12.54 -13.58 17.49
N THR A 238 12.03 -12.42 17.91
CA THR A 238 10.58 -12.16 18.02
C THR A 238 10.01 -11.25 16.94
N THR A 239 10.84 -10.76 16.02
CA THR A 239 10.51 -9.78 14.98
C THR A 239 11.10 -10.20 13.63
N GLY A 240 10.48 -9.74 12.54
CA GLY A 240 10.85 -10.11 11.17
C GLY A 240 10.59 -11.57 10.81
N ILE A 241 10.84 -11.89 9.53
CA ILE A 241 10.69 -13.25 9.00
C ILE A 241 11.54 -14.30 9.72
N GLU A 242 12.65 -13.88 10.34
CA GLU A 242 13.52 -14.81 11.08
C GLU A 242 12.80 -15.47 12.26
N ASN A 243 11.72 -14.85 12.78
CA ASN A 243 10.92 -15.48 13.81
C ASN A 243 10.40 -16.87 13.40
N LEU A 244 10.16 -17.14 12.11
CA LEU A 244 9.65 -18.43 11.62
C LEU A 244 10.57 -19.61 11.94
N PHE A 245 11.87 -19.37 12.10
CA PHE A 245 12.85 -20.44 12.33
C PHE A 245 12.89 -20.87 13.82
N GLY A 246 13.37 -22.09 14.07
CA GLY A 246 13.52 -22.63 15.43
C GLY A 246 14.63 -21.94 16.23
N GLU A 247 14.45 -21.80 17.55
CA GLU A 247 15.42 -21.14 18.45
C GLU A 247 16.82 -21.77 18.45
N ASN A 248 16.87 -23.07 18.18
CA ASN A 248 18.08 -23.88 18.12
C ASN A 248 18.99 -23.49 16.96
N LEU A 249 18.46 -22.86 15.91
CA LEU A 249 19.24 -22.40 14.75
C LEU A 249 19.97 -21.07 15.03
N PHE A 250 19.58 -20.35 16.07
CA PHE A 250 20.19 -19.06 16.45
C PHE A 250 21.36 -19.26 17.41
N ALA A 251 22.48 -19.73 16.87
CA ALA A 251 23.76 -19.82 17.56
C ALA A 251 24.38 -18.44 17.81
N ASP A 252 25.24 -18.33 18.85
CA ASP A 252 25.89 -17.08 19.26
C ASP A 252 26.71 -16.42 18.13
N GLU A 253 27.23 -17.21 17.19
CA GLU A 253 28.01 -16.70 16.06
C GLU A 253 27.20 -15.80 15.10
N PHE A 254 25.87 -15.87 15.13
CA PHE A 254 25.01 -15.00 14.33
C PHE A 254 24.69 -13.68 15.03
N TYR A 255 25.15 -13.46 16.27
CA TYR A 255 24.89 -12.24 17.01
C TYR A 255 26.12 -11.33 16.99
N ILE A 256 25.87 -10.04 16.74
CA ILE A 256 26.87 -8.99 16.82
C ILE A 256 26.55 -8.08 18.01
N GLU A 257 27.60 -7.62 18.69
CA GLU A 257 27.45 -6.62 19.75
C GLU A 257 27.27 -5.24 19.13
N LYS A 258 26.18 -4.58 19.52
CA LYS A 258 25.88 -3.21 19.13
C LYS A 258 25.91 -2.32 20.37
N PRO A 259 26.58 -1.16 20.29
CA PRO A 259 26.57 -0.22 21.39
C PRO A 259 25.14 0.30 21.63
N LYS A 260 24.80 0.47 22.90
CA LYS A 260 23.60 1.15 23.36
C LYS A 260 23.92 2.63 23.58
N ALA A 261 22.87 3.47 23.56
CA ALA A 261 23.01 4.90 23.83
C ALA A 261 23.49 5.21 25.26
N ASP A 262 23.36 4.26 26.19
CA ASP A 262 23.78 4.37 27.60
C ASP A 262 25.24 3.92 27.85
N GLY A 263 26.00 3.58 26.80
CA GLY A 263 27.37 3.10 26.91
C GLY A 263 27.52 1.59 27.14
N GLY A 264 26.41 0.84 27.22
CA GLY A 264 26.43 -0.63 27.22
C GLY A 264 26.46 -1.25 25.83
N TYR A 265 26.42 -2.58 25.76
CA TYR A 265 26.24 -3.33 24.51
C TYR A 265 24.96 -4.15 24.56
N HIS A 266 24.35 -4.39 23.39
CA HIS A 266 23.33 -5.41 23.21
C HIS A 266 23.71 -6.34 22.06
N LYS A 267 23.40 -7.63 22.19
CA LYS A 267 23.52 -8.58 21.08
C LYS A 267 22.34 -8.38 20.13
N SER A 268 22.63 -8.24 18.84
CA SER A 268 21.63 -8.12 17.76
C SER A 268 21.93 -9.18 16.71
N LEU A 269 20.89 -9.83 16.19
CA LEU A 269 21.05 -10.82 15.13
C LEU A 269 21.59 -10.14 13.87
N ASP A 270 22.68 -10.67 13.34
CA ASP A 270 23.11 -10.41 11.96
C ASP A 270 22.23 -11.23 11.01
N LYS A 271 21.13 -10.61 10.59
CA LYS A 271 20.14 -11.22 9.68
C LYS A 271 20.76 -11.70 8.38
N ASN A 272 21.77 -11.00 7.86
CA ASN A 272 22.39 -11.38 6.59
C ASN A 272 23.27 -12.62 6.74
N LYS A 273 24.09 -12.68 7.80
CA LYS A 273 24.89 -13.86 8.13
C LYS A 273 24.01 -15.08 8.37
N PHE A 274 22.94 -14.92 9.16
CA PHE A 274 21.96 -15.98 9.41
C PHE A 274 21.29 -16.46 8.13
N LYS A 275 20.83 -15.54 7.27
CA LYS A 275 20.24 -15.85 5.96
C LYS A 275 21.17 -16.69 5.09
N ILE A 276 22.44 -16.27 4.94
CA ILE A 276 23.41 -17.02 4.14
C ILE A 276 23.55 -18.46 4.66
N HIS A 277 23.66 -18.63 5.98
CA HIS A 277 23.77 -19.95 6.59
C HIS A 277 22.52 -20.81 6.37
N ILE A 278 21.33 -20.26 6.61
CA ILE A 278 20.06 -20.98 6.46
C ILE A 278 19.77 -21.34 5.01
N LEU A 279 20.08 -20.45 4.06
CA LEU A 279 19.90 -20.76 2.64
C LEU A 279 20.87 -21.85 2.16
N ALA A 280 22.07 -21.94 2.73
CA ALA A 280 23.02 -23.01 2.41
C ALA A 280 22.67 -24.34 3.10
N ASN A 281 22.35 -24.32 4.40
CA ASN A 281 22.33 -25.52 5.24
C ASN A 281 20.96 -25.90 5.79
N GLY A 282 19.99 -24.98 5.79
CA GLY A 282 18.65 -25.24 6.32
C GLY A 282 17.97 -26.39 5.60
N THR A 283 17.28 -27.24 6.36
CA THR A 283 16.56 -28.42 5.92
C THR A 283 15.08 -28.12 5.67
N GLU A 284 14.35 -29.07 5.08
CA GLU A 284 12.89 -28.94 4.93
C GLU A 284 12.19 -28.64 6.27
N ASN A 285 12.59 -29.33 7.35
CA ASN A 285 12.01 -29.14 8.68
C ASN A 285 12.19 -27.72 9.22
N ASP A 286 13.32 -27.07 8.90
CA ASP A 286 13.61 -25.71 9.36
C ASP A 286 12.67 -24.66 8.72
N PHE A 287 12.06 -24.98 7.58
CA PHE A 287 11.14 -24.12 6.85
C PHE A 287 9.67 -24.45 7.10
N GLU A 288 9.35 -25.35 8.03
CA GLU A 288 7.98 -25.83 8.25
C GLU A 288 6.94 -24.70 8.45
N GLN A 289 7.32 -23.62 9.13
CA GLN A 289 6.44 -22.46 9.38
C GLN A 289 6.07 -21.67 8.10
N PHE A 290 6.70 -21.96 6.95
CA PHE A 290 6.34 -21.37 5.65
C PHE A 290 5.23 -22.13 4.92
N LYS A 291 4.86 -23.36 5.36
CA LYS A 291 3.82 -24.16 4.70
C LYS A 291 2.50 -23.41 4.48
N PRO A 292 1.96 -22.62 5.43
CA PRO A 292 0.73 -21.86 5.22
C PRO A 292 0.79 -20.92 4.01
N LEU A 293 1.94 -20.26 3.78
CA LEU A 293 2.15 -19.43 2.60
C LEU A 293 2.07 -20.29 1.33
N ILE A 294 2.77 -21.42 1.30
CA ILE A 294 2.83 -22.28 0.12
C ILE A 294 1.45 -22.84 -0.24
N GLU A 295 0.66 -23.26 0.76
CA GLU A 295 -0.72 -23.70 0.54
C GLU A 295 -1.59 -22.56 0.01
N LYS A 296 -1.41 -21.33 0.50
CA LYS A 296 -2.14 -20.18 -0.06
C LYS A 296 -1.77 -19.91 -1.52
N LEU A 297 -0.50 -20.04 -1.89
CA LEU A 297 -0.06 -19.87 -3.28
C LEU A 297 -0.67 -20.96 -4.19
N LYS A 298 -0.72 -22.22 -3.74
CA LYS A 298 -1.38 -23.32 -4.45
C LYS A 298 -2.89 -23.05 -4.64
N GLU A 299 -3.57 -22.61 -3.59
CA GLU A 299 -5.00 -22.26 -3.64
C GLU A 299 -5.27 -21.18 -4.71
N LEU A 300 -4.47 -20.12 -4.72
CA LEU A 300 -4.62 -19.00 -5.65
C LEU A 300 -4.37 -19.40 -7.12
N LEU A 301 -3.48 -20.37 -7.35
CA LEU A 301 -3.20 -20.91 -8.69
C LEU A 301 -4.27 -21.90 -9.18
N ASN A 302 -4.87 -22.66 -8.27
CA ASN A 302 -5.91 -23.64 -8.60
C ASN A 302 -7.30 -23.01 -8.81
N ASN A 303 -7.57 -21.91 -8.11
CA ASN A 303 -8.78 -21.12 -8.33
C ASN A 303 -8.69 -20.40 -9.68
N LYS A 304 -9.16 -21.09 -10.74
CA LYS A 304 -9.49 -20.46 -12.03
C LYS A 304 -10.57 -19.41 -11.77
N ASN A 305 -10.25 -18.16 -12.10
CA ASN A 305 -11.27 -17.13 -12.29
C ASN A 305 -12.23 -17.55 -13.41
#